data_AF-A0A7C2TF99-F1
#
_entry.id   AF-A0A7C2TF99-F1
#
_cell.length_a   1.000
_cell.length_b   1.000
_cell.length_c   1.000
_cell.angle_alpha   90.00
_cell.angle_beta   90.00
_cell.angle_gamma   90.00
#
_symmetry.space_group_name_H-M   'P 1'
#
loop_
_entity.id
_entity.type
_entity.pdbx_description
1 polymer ?
#
loop_
_entity_poly.entity_id
_entity_poly.type
_entity_poly.pdbx_seq_one_letter_code
_entity_poly.pdbx_strand_id
1 'polypeptide(L)' 'MKYTSGSAFRRSLEDRLRHQSLEAGIPLIRLRKMVAFDRFLARLFHCSPNEWVLKGGLAWQLRLDKGTRTTKDIDLLI' A
#
# COMPACT_ATOMS: atom_id res chain seq x y z
N MET A 1 -6.03 -0.08 19.09
CA MET A 1 -5.82 -1.52 19.33
C MET A 1 -4.32 -1.77 19.44
N LYS A 2 -3.83 -2.43 20.50
CA LYS A 2 -2.41 -2.80 20.65
C LYS A 2 -2.27 -4.32 20.43
N TYR A 3 -1.29 -4.74 19.64
CA TYR A 3 -0.99 -6.16 19.42
C TYR A 3 0.09 -6.62 20.41
N THR A 4 0.01 -7.87 20.85
CA THR A 4 0.94 -8.47 21.83
C THR A 4 2.36 -8.67 21.27
N SER A 5 2.50 -8.78 19.94
CA SER A 5 3.78 -8.91 19.25
C SER A 5 3.68 -8.46 17.79
N GLY A 6 4.84 -8.31 17.13
CA GLY A 6 4.89 -8.07 15.69
C GLY A 6 4.30 -9.21 14.85
N SER A 7 4.43 -10.47 15.31
CA SER A 7 3.81 -11.62 14.65
C SER A 7 2.29 -11.62 14.80
N ALA A 8 1.77 -11.23 15.97
CA ALA A 8 0.33 -11.06 16.20
C ALA A 8 -0.25 -9.97 15.30
N PHE A 9 0.45 -8.84 15.15
CA PHE A 9 0.08 -7.79 14.20
C PHE A 9 0.05 -8.30 12.76
N ARG A 10 1.13 -8.99 12.32
CA ARG A 10 1.22 -9.53 10.96
C ARG A 10 0.07 -10.50 10.66
N ARG A 11 -0.25 -11.39 11.61
CA ARG A 11 -1.38 -12.33 11.46
C ARG A 11 -2.69 -11.58 11.29
N SER A 12 -2.99 -10.64 12.19
CA SER A 12 -4.22 -9.85 12.09
C SER A 12 -4.32 -9.03 10.81
N LEU A 13 -3.20 -8.50 10.30
CA LEU A 13 -3.16 -7.79 9.03
C LEU A 13 -3.47 -8.74 7.87
N GLU A 14 -2.80 -9.89 7.82
CA GLU A 14 -3.01 -10.89 6.76
C GLU A 14 -4.44 -11.42 6.72
N ASP A 15 -5.06 -11.66 7.88
CA ASP A 15 -6.45 -12.11 7.96
C ASP A 15 -7.42 -11.08 7.35
N ARG A 16 -7.20 -9.77 7.63
CA ARG A 16 -8.00 -8.69 7.04
C ARG A 16 -7.81 -8.58 5.52
N LEU A 17 -6.56 -8.70 5.04
CA LEU A 17 -6.28 -8.64 3.61
C LEU A 17 -6.90 -9.84 2.87
N ARG A 18 -6.90 -11.03 3.49
CA ARG A 18 -7.58 -12.21 2.94
C ARG A 18 -9.09 -12.00 2.85
N HIS A 19 -9.72 -11.49 3.90
CA HIS A 19 -11.14 -11.17 3.88
C HIS A 19 -11.50 -10.20 2.75
N GLN A 20 -10.78 -9.08 2.67
CA GLN A 20 -10.99 -8.08 1.62
C GLN A 20 -10.73 -8.64 0.20
N SER A 21 -9.76 -9.55 0.05
CA SER A 21 -9.48 -10.22 -1.22
C SER A 21 -10.68 -11.05 -1.69
N LEU A 22 -11.31 -11.79 -0.78
CA LEU A 22 -12.47 -12.62 -1.06
C LEU A 22 -13.71 -11.77 -1.36
N GLU A 23 -13.96 -10.72 -0.58
CA GLU A 23 -15.13 -9.84 -0.75
C GLU A 23 -15.09 -9.02 -2.05
N ALA A 24 -13.93 -8.44 -2.37
CA ALA A 24 -13.81 -7.52 -3.50
C ALA A 24 -13.32 -8.19 -4.79
N GLY A 25 -12.98 -9.47 -4.76
CA GLY A 25 -12.37 -10.19 -5.89
C GLY A 25 -10.98 -9.65 -6.28
N ILE A 26 -10.34 -8.87 -5.40
CA ILE A 26 -9.02 -8.28 -5.65
C ILE A 26 -7.95 -9.32 -5.29
N PRO A 27 -6.93 -9.57 -6.14
CA PRO A 27 -5.86 -10.50 -5.80
C PRO A 27 -5.16 -10.12 -4.48
N LEU A 28 -5.03 -11.07 -3.55
CA LEU A 28 -4.39 -10.84 -2.23
C LEU A 28 -3.01 -10.18 -2.33
N ILE A 29 -2.22 -10.58 -3.33
CA ILE A 29 -0.88 -10.00 -3.55
C ILE A 29 -0.93 -8.50 -3.86
N ARG A 30 -2.00 -8.01 -4.51
CA ARG A 30 -2.21 -6.59 -4.78
C ARG A 30 -2.48 -5.83 -3.48
N LEU A 31 -3.34 -6.37 -2.63
CA LEU A 31 -3.64 -5.77 -1.32
C LEU A 31 -2.39 -5.69 -0.43
N ARG A 32 -1.60 -6.76 -0.36
CA ARG A 32 -0.32 -6.78 0.35
C ARG A 32 0.65 -5.71 -0.18
N LYS A 33 0.75 -5.55 -1.50
CA LYS A 33 1.58 -4.51 -2.12
C LYS A 33 1.11 -3.11 -1.76
N MET A 34 -0.20 -2.84 -1.78
CA MET A 34 -0.73 -1.53 -1.39
C MET A 34 -0.39 -1.19 0.05
N VAL A 35 -0.49 -2.15 0.98
CA VAL A 35 -0.04 -1.92 2.36
C VAL A 35 1.44 -1.56 2.42
N ALA A 36 2.30 -2.29 1.71
CA ALA A 36 3.73 -2.01 1.69
C ALA A 36 4.04 -0.62 1.09
N PHE A 37 3.41 -0.28 -0.02
CA PHE A 37 3.59 1.00 -0.72
C PHE A 37 3.13 2.17 0.14
N ASP A 38 1.94 2.08 0.72
CA ASP A 38 1.40 3.11 1.62
C ASP A 38 2.30 3.33 2.82
N ARG A 39 2.77 2.26 3.46
CA ARG A 39 3.65 2.39 4.63
C ARG A 39 5.03 2.93 4.26
N PHE A 40 5.55 2.59 3.08
CA PHE A 40 6.81 3.16 2.58
C PHE A 40 6.67 4.66 2.33
N LEU A 41 5.67 5.08 1.56
CA LEU A 41 5.44 6.49 1.24
C LEU A 41 5.15 7.34 2.49
N ALA A 42 4.36 6.82 3.43
CA ALA A 42 4.09 7.49 4.69
C ALA A 42 5.36 7.76 5.51
N ARG A 43 6.34 6.83 5.49
CA ARG A 43 7.63 7.03 6.16
C ARG A 43 8.53 7.97 5.39
N LEU A 44 8.60 7.82 4.07
CA LEU A 44 9.44 8.65 3.21
C LEU A 44 9.07 10.12 3.34
N PHE A 45 7.78 10.46 3.19
CA PHE A 45 7.31 11.84 3.28
C PHE A 45 7.35 12.40 4.71
N HIS A 46 7.41 11.54 5.73
CA HIS A 46 7.63 11.97 7.10
C HIS A 46 9.10 12.32 7.37
N CYS A 47 10.04 11.50 6.89
CA CYS A 47 11.47 11.70 7.12
C CYS A 47 12.08 12.80 6.24
N SER A 48 11.57 12.96 5.02
CA SER A 48 12.08 13.89 4.00
C SER A 48 10.93 14.71 3.41
N PRO A 49 10.34 15.63 4.19
CA PRO A 49 9.21 16.43 3.73
C PRO A 49 9.63 17.31 2.55
N ASN A 50 8.82 17.32 1.48
CA ASN A 50 9.01 18.11 0.25
C ASN A 50 10.22 17.77 -0.63
N GLU A 51 11.02 16.77 -0.28
CA GLU A 51 12.13 16.31 -1.14
C GLU A 51 11.67 15.35 -2.25
N TRP A 52 10.55 14.66 -2.04
CA TRP A 52 10.12 13.57 -2.90
C TRP A 52 8.73 13.82 -3.47
N VAL A 53 8.58 13.62 -4.78
CA VAL A 53 7.28 13.65 -5.45
C VAL A 53 6.95 12.26 -5.99
N LEU A 54 5.79 11.72 -5.59
CA LEU A 54 5.26 10.48 -6.16
C LEU A 54 4.71 10.74 -7.58
N LYS A 55 5.23 9.98 -8.54
CA LYS A 55 4.81 9.99 -9.94
C LYS A 55 4.47 8.58 -10.44
N GLY A 56 4.30 8.45 -11.75
CA GLY A 56 4.14 7.16 -12.42
C GLY A 56 2.86 6.40 -12.06
N GLY A 57 2.83 5.10 -12.31
CA GLY A 57 1.59 4.32 -12.27
C GLY A 57 0.91 4.26 -10.89
N LEU A 58 1.69 4.37 -9.81
CA LEU A 58 1.14 4.38 -8.45
C LEU A 58 0.45 5.70 -8.13
N ALA A 59 1.01 6.84 -8.57
CA ALA A 59 0.37 8.16 -8.44
C ALA A 59 -1.03 8.18 -9.08
N TRP A 60 -1.19 7.52 -10.22
CA TRP A 60 -2.48 7.39 -10.90
C TRP A 60 -3.43 6.46 -10.14
N GLN A 61 -2.95 5.31 -9.67
CA GLN A 61 -3.77 4.36 -8.88
C GLN A 61 -4.31 4.95 -7.58
N LEU A 62 -3.54 5.83 -6.92
CA LEU A 62 -3.99 6.46 -5.67
C LEU A 62 -4.96 7.62 -5.88
N ARG A 63 -4.95 8.24 -7.07
CA ARG A 63 -5.77 9.44 -7.38
C ARG A 63 -7.02 9.14 -8.17
N LEU A 64 -7.08 8.02 -8.90
CA LEU A 64 -8.22 7.67 -9.74
C LEU A 64 -8.92 6.40 -9.26
N ASP A 65 -10.24 6.49 -9.14
CA ASP A 65 -11.07 5.43 -8.57
C ASP A 65 -11.19 4.17 -9.45
N LYS A 66 -11.21 4.31 -10.78
CA LYS A 66 -11.44 3.20 -11.71
C LYS A 66 -10.58 3.27 -12.96
N GLY A 67 -10.25 2.11 -13.52
CA GLY A 67 -9.64 1.98 -14.84
C GLY A 67 -8.10 2.10 -14.89
N THR A 68 -7.42 2.24 -13.75
CA THR A 68 -5.95 2.32 -13.74
C THR A 68 -5.32 0.93 -13.74
N ARG A 69 -4.32 0.74 -14.62
CA ARG A 69 -3.53 -0.50 -14.65
C ARG A 69 -2.78 -0.65 -13.33
N THR A 70 -2.73 -1.87 -12.79
CA THR A 70 -1.89 -2.20 -11.65
C THR A 70 -0.40 -1.95 -11.96
N THR A 71 0.38 -1.58 -10.95
CA THR A 71 1.83 -1.34 -11.09
C THR A 71 2.58 -2.17 -10.05
N LYS A 72 3.83 -2.50 -10.37
CA LYS A 72 4.74 -3.17 -9.44
C LYS A 72 5.75 -2.22 -8.82
N ASP A 73 5.78 -0.97 -9.28
CA ASP A 73 6.86 -0.02 -9.00
C ASP A 73 6.35 1.23 -8.27
N ILE A 74 7.25 1.86 -7.51
CA ILE A 74 7.06 3.18 -6.90
C ILE A 74 7.99 4.14 -7.63
N ASP A 75 7.43 5.00 -8.47
CA ASP A 75 8.20 5.99 -9.22
C ASP A 75 8.29 7.29 -8.41
N LEU A 76 9.52 7.67 -8.06
CA LEU A 76 9.80 8.90 -7.31
C LEU A 76 10.63 9.87 -8.14
N LEU A 77 10.41 11.16 -7.94
CA LEU A 77 11.26 12.25 -8.40
C LEU A 77 11.83 12.96 -7.18
N ILE A 78 13.10 13.35 -7.27
CA ILE A 78 13.82 14.20 -6.31
C ILE A 78 14.05 15.59 -6.94
#